data_AF-A0A1W6CI05-F1
#
_entry.id   AF-A0A1W6CI05-F1
#
_cell.length_a   1.000
_cell.length_b   1.000
_cell.length_c   1.000
_cell.angle_alpha   90.00
_cell.angle_beta   90.00
_cell.angle_gamma   90.00
#
_symmetry.space_group_name_H-M   'P 1'
#
loop_
_entity.id
_entity.type
_entity.pdbx_description
1 polymer ?
#
loop_
_entity_poly.entity_id
_entity_poly.type
_entity_poly.pdbx_seq_one_letter_code
_entity_poly.pdbx_strand_id
1 'polypeptide(L)'
;MRSTWPFIAGAIVAGLVTLFTLPILVATGLIMMAAGSFGRNEATLSGGSAYSMRDERGRITSKLVNTTYSVVSVPITGEPRPRRTLLRQRVTLGDNGEGRASLSAWLVGAPSELRKPPLFHLSVVAHSASLGDDFLFWTEKGGRRTAYSLANGDWLFDADLPLATFSFEAETRRMAALSQADEEYASKGGVAVFTYAAPGRVLKRMVLVVDDPIRAGMLRATLSATRLVTYTDEALGGRVVELPLGSGAVRIPVTPNDMDIRRAVVPPGMRLVPIQIWG
;
A
#
# COMPACT_ATOMS: atom_id res chain seq x y z
N MET A 1 33.60 -79.35 -7.94
CA MET A 1 33.80 -78.04 -7.28
C MET A 1 33.70 -76.96 -8.34
N ARG A 2 32.68 -76.09 -8.30
CA ARG A 2 32.50 -75.02 -9.30
C ARG A 2 33.38 -73.82 -8.91
N SER A 3 34.16 -73.31 -9.85
CA SER A 3 35.11 -72.21 -9.65
C SER A 3 34.39 -70.92 -9.23
N THR A 4 34.69 -70.41 -8.04
CA THR A 4 34.21 -69.12 -7.49
C THR A 4 34.99 -67.92 -8.06
N TRP A 5 36.02 -68.18 -8.86
CA TRP A 5 36.89 -67.17 -9.47
C TRP A 5 36.18 -66.12 -10.34
N PRO A 6 35.16 -66.44 -11.16
CA PRO A 6 34.46 -65.45 -11.97
C PRO A 6 33.71 -64.42 -11.12
N PHE A 7 33.25 -64.85 -9.93
CA PHE A 7 32.51 -64.00 -9.01
C PHE A 7 33.43 -63.01 -8.30
N ILE A 8 34.63 -63.46 -7.92
CA ILE A 8 35.66 -62.61 -7.29
C ILE A 8 36.19 -61.59 -8.31
N ALA A 9 36.46 -62.02 -9.55
CA ALA A 9 36.87 -61.12 -10.62
C ALA A 9 35.80 -60.06 -10.94
N GLY A 10 34.52 -60.47 -10.99
CA GLY A 10 33.39 -59.55 -11.17
C GLY A 10 33.25 -58.52 -10.05
N ALA A 11 33.44 -58.94 -8.78
CA ALA A 11 33.38 -58.06 -7.63
C ALA A 11 34.52 -57.02 -7.62
N ILE A 12 35.73 -57.41 -8.03
CA ILE A 12 36.88 -56.50 -8.14
C ILE A 12 36.64 -55.45 -9.24
N VAL A 13 36.15 -55.87 -10.40
CA VAL A 13 35.85 -54.95 -11.51
C VAL A 13 34.71 -54.00 -11.14
N ALA A 14 33.64 -54.49 -10.52
CA ALA A 14 32.55 -53.65 -10.04
C ALA A 14 33.02 -52.64 -8.98
N GLY A 15 33.90 -53.06 -8.05
CA GLY A 15 34.51 -52.20 -7.05
C GLY A 15 35.41 -51.11 -7.67
N LEU A 16 36.22 -51.45 -8.67
CA LEU A 16 37.05 -50.48 -9.39
C LEU A 16 36.21 -49.49 -10.19
N VAL A 17 35.19 -49.97 -10.92
CA VAL A 17 34.29 -49.09 -11.69
C VAL A 17 33.56 -48.13 -10.77
N THR A 18 33.04 -48.60 -9.64
CA THR A 18 32.41 -47.70 -8.65
C THR A 18 33.42 -46.73 -8.06
N LEU A 19 34.63 -47.15 -7.70
CA LEU A 19 35.68 -46.27 -7.16
C LEU A 19 36.04 -45.12 -8.11
N PHE A 20 36.08 -45.37 -9.42
CA PHE A 20 36.42 -44.33 -10.41
C PHE A 20 35.22 -43.51 -10.90
N THR A 21 34.00 -44.06 -10.89
CA THR A 21 32.80 -43.35 -11.37
C THR A 21 32.11 -42.52 -10.29
N LEU A 22 32.14 -42.95 -9.01
CA LEU A 22 31.57 -42.19 -7.89
C LEU A 22 32.17 -40.78 -7.75
N PRO A 23 33.50 -40.58 -7.79
CA PRO A 23 34.10 -39.25 -7.69
C PRO A 23 33.68 -38.34 -8.84
N ILE A 24 33.55 -38.89 -10.06
CA ILE A 24 33.08 -38.14 -11.24
C ILE A 24 31.60 -37.77 -11.07
N LEU A 25 30.75 -38.69 -10.61
CA LEU A 25 29.34 -38.43 -10.35
C LEU A 25 29.15 -37.41 -9.22
N VAL A 26 29.93 -37.51 -8.14
CA VAL A 26 29.92 -36.57 -7.01
C VAL A 26 30.43 -35.20 -7.47
N ALA A 27 31.54 -35.15 -8.21
CA ALA A 27 32.05 -33.91 -8.77
C ALA A 27 31.07 -33.27 -9.76
N THR A 28 30.43 -34.05 -10.62
CA THR A 28 29.40 -33.57 -11.56
C THR A 28 28.16 -33.10 -10.80
N GLY A 29 27.74 -33.81 -9.75
CA GLY A 29 26.64 -33.40 -8.87
C GLY A 29 26.95 -32.11 -8.11
N LEU A 30 28.18 -31.95 -7.61
CA LEU A 30 28.65 -30.73 -6.95
C LEU A 30 28.80 -29.57 -7.94
N ILE A 31 29.27 -29.84 -9.17
CA ILE A 31 29.34 -28.85 -10.25
C ILE A 31 27.93 -28.46 -10.68
N MET A 32 26.98 -29.38 -10.79
CA MET A 32 25.58 -29.07 -11.08
C MET A 32 24.88 -28.38 -9.92
N MET A 33 25.27 -28.60 -8.67
CA MET A 33 24.76 -27.85 -7.51
C MET A 33 25.37 -26.44 -7.44
N ALA A 34 26.64 -26.30 -7.82
CA ALA A 34 27.34 -25.02 -7.92
C ALA A 34 26.96 -24.21 -9.17
N ALA A 35 26.62 -24.88 -10.28
CA ALA A 35 26.15 -24.29 -11.53
C ALA A 35 24.62 -24.17 -11.59
N GLY A 36 23.91 -24.97 -10.80
CA GLY A 36 22.46 -24.95 -10.58
C GLY A 36 22.03 -24.07 -9.42
N SER A 37 22.96 -23.39 -8.74
CA SER A 37 22.61 -22.15 -8.07
C SER A 37 22.35 -21.12 -9.17
N PHE A 38 21.08 -20.78 -9.38
CA PHE A 38 20.59 -19.51 -9.92
C PHE A 38 21.72 -18.64 -10.52
N GLY A 39 21.86 -18.66 -11.85
CA GLY A 39 22.95 -17.99 -12.53
C GLY A 39 23.11 -16.54 -12.05
N ARG A 40 24.30 -15.95 -12.17
CA ARG A 40 24.61 -14.57 -11.72
C ARG A 40 23.59 -13.49 -12.15
N ASN A 41 22.72 -13.82 -13.10
CA ASN A 41 21.63 -13.01 -13.65
C ASN A 41 20.23 -13.33 -13.10
N GLU A 42 20.11 -14.00 -11.94
CA GLU A 42 18.81 -14.22 -11.29
C GLU A 42 18.79 -13.61 -9.89
N ALA A 43 17.65 -13.06 -9.52
CA ALA A 43 17.39 -12.52 -8.19
C ALA A 43 15.98 -12.92 -7.78
N THR A 44 15.89 -13.56 -6.62
CA THR A 44 14.64 -14.14 -6.12
C THR A 44 14.26 -13.42 -4.83
N LEU A 45 13.02 -12.92 -4.77
CA LEU A 45 12.39 -12.50 -3.53
C LEU A 45 11.44 -13.61 -3.07
N SER A 46 11.61 -14.09 -1.84
CA SER A 46 10.76 -15.12 -1.25
C SER A 46 9.90 -14.53 -0.13
N GLY A 47 8.67 -15.04 -0.02
CA GLY A 47 7.72 -14.68 1.02
C GLY A 47 6.46 -15.50 0.83
N GLY A 48 6.23 -16.47 1.72
CA GLY A 48 5.04 -17.32 1.69
C GLY A 48 3.90 -16.73 2.52
N SER A 49 2.71 -17.28 2.29
CA SER A 49 1.59 -17.15 3.21
C SER A 49 1.62 -18.32 4.19
N ALA A 50 1.46 -18.02 5.48
CA ALA A 50 1.51 -18.99 6.55
C ALA A 50 0.41 -18.71 7.58
N TYR A 51 -0.16 -19.77 8.11
CA TYR A 51 -1.06 -19.74 9.25
C TYR A 51 -0.53 -20.69 10.32
N SER A 52 -0.43 -20.22 11.56
CA SER A 52 0.02 -21.03 12.68
C SER A 52 -0.87 -20.82 13.88
N MET A 53 -1.22 -21.91 14.56
CA MET A 53 -1.91 -21.91 15.86
C MET A 53 -1.01 -22.55 16.91
N ARG A 54 -1.00 -22.01 18.13
CA ARG A 54 -0.28 -22.54 19.28
C ARG A 54 -1.16 -22.47 20.52
N ASP A 55 -1.21 -23.56 21.27
CA ASP A 55 -1.78 -23.57 22.62
C ASP A 55 -0.72 -23.16 23.64
N GLU A 56 -0.94 -22.03 24.31
CA GLU A 56 -0.12 -21.53 25.40
C GLU A 56 -0.90 -21.63 26.71
N ARG A 57 -0.79 -22.80 27.37
CA ARG A 57 -1.40 -23.07 28.70
C ARG A 57 -2.93 -22.91 28.72
N GLY A 58 -3.61 -23.42 27.70
CA GLY A 58 -5.07 -23.34 27.55
C GLY A 58 -5.55 -22.09 26.81
N ARG A 59 -4.64 -21.21 26.38
CA ARG A 59 -4.94 -20.09 25.48
C ARG A 59 -4.46 -20.41 24.07
N ILE A 60 -5.41 -20.60 23.16
CA ILE A 60 -5.09 -20.73 21.74
C ILE A 60 -4.67 -19.35 21.22
N THR A 61 -3.50 -19.30 20.60
CA THR A 61 -2.99 -18.13 19.89
C THR A 61 -2.79 -18.48 18.42
N SER A 62 -3.28 -17.64 17.53
CA SER A 62 -3.18 -17.78 16.09
C SER A 62 -2.42 -16.62 15.48
N LYS A 63 -1.73 -16.92 14.39
CA LYS A 63 -0.97 -15.94 13.62
C LYS A 63 -1.11 -16.24 12.14
N LEU A 64 -1.48 -15.23 11.39
CA LEU A 64 -1.54 -15.24 9.94
C LEU A 64 -0.47 -14.30 9.38
N VAL A 65 0.26 -14.78 8.38
CA VAL A 65 1.16 -13.96 7.56
C VAL A 65 0.74 -14.19 6.12
N ASN A 66 0.40 -13.13 5.40
CA ASN A 66 0.13 -13.18 3.97
C ASN A 66 1.14 -12.29 3.25
N THR A 67 1.83 -12.84 2.25
CA THR A 67 2.73 -12.08 1.39
C THR A 67 2.22 -12.15 -0.04
N THR A 68 2.01 -11.00 -0.67
CA THR A 68 1.53 -10.88 -2.04
C THR A 68 2.52 -10.07 -2.85
N TYR A 69 2.84 -10.55 -4.05
CA TYR A 69 3.67 -9.86 -5.01
C TYR A 69 2.82 -9.36 -6.16
N SER A 70 2.98 -8.09 -6.52
CA SER A 70 2.24 -7.46 -7.63
C SER A 70 3.19 -6.62 -8.46
N VAL A 71 3.06 -6.65 -9.79
CA VAL A 71 3.82 -5.77 -10.68
C VAL A 71 2.86 -4.71 -11.21
N VAL A 72 3.18 -3.44 -10.95
CA VAL A 72 2.36 -2.30 -11.36
C VAL A 72 3.21 -1.24 -12.06
N SER A 73 2.59 -0.44 -12.92
CA SER A 73 3.24 0.73 -13.52
C SER A 73 2.84 1.98 -12.74
N VAL A 74 3.80 2.60 -12.06
CA VAL A 74 3.55 3.72 -11.14
C VAL A 74 4.32 4.96 -11.60
N PRO A 75 3.72 6.16 -11.59
CA PRO A 75 4.46 7.40 -11.77
C PRO A 75 5.36 7.62 -10.54
N ILE A 76 6.63 7.27 -10.65
CA ILE A 76 7.62 7.50 -9.59
C ILE A 76 7.96 9.00 -9.54
N THR A 77 8.02 9.56 -8.35
CA THR A 77 8.33 10.98 -8.15
C THR A 77 9.71 11.30 -8.75
N GLY A 78 9.77 12.30 -9.64
CA GLY A 78 10.99 12.71 -10.32
C GLY A 78 11.30 11.98 -11.63
N GLU A 79 10.52 10.96 -11.99
CA GLU A 79 10.68 10.26 -13.27
C GLU A 79 9.70 10.78 -14.35
N PRO A 80 10.14 10.89 -15.61
CA PRO A 80 9.33 11.46 -16.69
C PRO A 80 8.22 10.53 -17.19
N ARG A 81 8.31 9.22 -16.87
CA ARG A 81 7.33 8.21 -17.30
C ARG A 81 7.08 7.22 -16.17
N PRO A 82 5.87 6.63 -16.11
CA PRO A 82 5.59 5.53 -15.19
C PRO A 82 6.57 4.38 -15.35
N ARG A 83 7.03 3.83 -14.22
CA ARG A 83 7.97 2.71 -14.17
C ARG A 83 7.30 1.46 -13.67
N ARG A 84 7.69 0.32 -14.27
CA ARG A 84 7.30 -0.99 -13.77
C ARG A 84 7.96 -1.20 -12.41
N THR A 85 7.14 -1.45 -11.41
CA THR A 85 7.53 -1.56 -10.01
C THR A 85 6.98 -2.86 -9.47
N LEU A 86 7.85 -3.67 -8.87
CA LEU A 86 7.48 -4.87 -8.11
C LEU A 86 7.15 -4.44 -6.69
N LEU A 87 5.93 -4.73 -6.27
CA LEU A 87 5.45 -4.51 -4.93
C LEU A 87 5.42 -5.82 -4.17
N ARG A 88 5.95 -5.81 -2.94
CA ARG A 88 5.75 -6.87 -1.96
C ARG A 88 4.90 -6.32 -0.83
N GLN A 89 3.63 -6.70 -0.84
CA GLN A 89 2.71 -6.46 0.27
C GLN A 89 2.83 -7.61 1.27
N ARG A 90 2.94 -7.29 2.56
CA ARG A 90 2.90 -8.29 3.63
C ARG A 90 1.99 -7.83 4.75
N VAL A 91 1.00 -8.66 5.08
CA VAL A 91 0.07 -8.46 6.20
C VAL A 91 0.33 -9.53 7.24
N THR A 92 0.52 -9.13 8.49
CA THR A 92 0.67 -10.02 9.64
C THR A 92 -0.45 -9.72 10.63
N LEU A 93 -1.22 -10.74 10.99
CA LEU A 93 -2.32 -10.66 11.94
C LEU A 93 -2.04 -11.63 13.08
N GLY A 94 -2.20 -11.17 14.32
CA GLY A 94 -2.14 -12.00 15.52
C GLY A 94 -3.38 -11.79 16.40
N ASP A 95 -3.63 -12.77 17.28
CA ASP A 95 -4.79 -12.75 18.19
C ASP A 95 -4.75 -11.63 19.24
N ASN A 96 -3.63 -10.93 19.41
CA ASN A 96 -3.50 -9.78 20.30
C ASN A 96 -4.17 -8.51 19.73
N GLY A 97 -4.80 -8.58 18.56
CA GLY A 97 -5.45 -7.43 17.90
C GLY A 97 -4.44 -6.48 17.22
N GLU A 98 -3.15 -6.76 17.29
CA GLU A 98 -2.09 -5.99 16.65
C GLU A 98 -1.79 -6.57 15.27
N GLY A 99 -2.44 -6.01 14.25
CA GLY A 99 -2.11 -6.27 12.86
C GLY A 99 -0.97 -5.36 12.38
N ARG A 100 -0.16 -5.83 11.44
CA ARG A 100 0.87 -5.03 10.76
C ARG A 100 0.78 -5.27 9.26
N ALA A 101 0.64 -4.19 8.51
CA ALA A 101 0.80 -4.17 7.06
C ALA A 101 2.15 -3.56 6.70
N SER A 102 2.75 -4.07 5.63
CA SER A 102 3.97 -3.49 5.06
C SER A 102 3.94 -3.59 3.55
N LEU A 103 4.55 -2.59 2.91
CA LEU A 103 4.72 -2.53 1.48
C LEU A 103 6.18 -2.21 1.18
N SER A 104 6.79 -2.97 0.28
CA SER A 104 8.14 -2.74 -0.22
C SER A 104 8.10 -2.66 -1.74
N ALA A 105 8.80 -1.72 -2.34
CA ALA A 105 8.78 -1.49 -3.78
C ALA A 105 10.17 -1.59 -4.40
N TRP A 106 10.31 -2.25 -5.55
CA TRP A 106 11.56 -2.30 -6.34
C TRP A 106 11.27 -1.95 -7.80
N LEU A 107 12.21 -1.33 -8.50
CA LEU A 107 12.12 -1.18 -9.95
C LEU A 107 12.24 -2.54 -10.64
N VAL A 108 11.45 -2.74 -11.69
CA VAL A 108 11.55 -3.90 -12.58
C VAL A 108 12.33 -3.47 -13.82
N GLY A 109 13.55 -3.95 -13.95
CA GLY A 109 14.37 -3.68 -15.13
C GLY A 109 15.49 -4.70 -15.30
N ALA A 110 16.29 -4.91 -14.26
CA ALA A 110 17.33 -5.93 -14.22
C ALA A 110 17.28 -6.71 -12.91
N PRO A 111 17.75 -7.97 -12.87
CA PRO A 111 17.87 -8.76 -11.65
C PRO A 111 18.67 -8.03 -10.54
N SER A 112 19.63 -7.21 -10.93
CA SER A 112 20.39 -6.36 -10.00
C SER A 112 19.53 -5.36 -9.23
N GLU A 113 18.40 -4.91 -9.77
CA GLU A 113 17.47 -3.99 -9.08
C GLU A 113 16.82 -4.65 -7.87
N LEU A 114 16.53 -5.96 -7.92
CA LEU A 114 15.97 -6.70 -6.78
C LEU A 114 17.00 -6.95 -5.67
N ARG A 115 18.30 -6.84 -5.97
CA ARG A 115 19.39 -6.95 -4.99
C ARG A 115 19.65 -5.64 -4.25
N LYS A 116 19.19 -4.51 -4.80
CA LYS A 116 19.26 -3.21 -4.13
C LYS A 116 18.20 -3.11 -3.02
N PRO A 117 18.37 -2.22 -2.05
CA PRO A 117 17.29 -1.84 -1.15
C PRO A 117 16.05 -1.41 -1.94
N PRO A 118 14.85 -1.64 -1.40
CA PRO A 118 13.62 -1.18 -2.04
C PRO A 118 13.63 0.35 -2.18
N LEU A 119 12.98 0.87 -3.23
CA LEU A 119 12.73 2.30 -3.45
C LEU A 119 12.13 2.96 -2.21
N PHE A 120 11.17 2.26 -1.59
CA PHE A 120 10.63 2.60 -0.30
C PHE A 120 10.16 1.33 0.42
N HIS A 121 10.15 1.41 1.75
CA HIS A 121 9.54 0.43 2.61
C HIS A 121 8.73 1.15 3.67
N LEU A 122 7.45 0.81 3.77
CA LEU A 122 6.58 1.27 4.84
C LEU A 122 6.08 0.07 5.66
N SER A 123 5.93 0.29 6.96
CA SER A 123 5.35 -0.68 7.88
C SER A 123 4.46 0.04 8.88
N VAL A 124 3.18 -0.30 8.89
CA VAL A 124 2.15 0.40 9.65
C VAL A 124 1.26 -0.59 10.37
N VAL A 125 0.67 -0.16 11.49
CA VAL A 125 -0.29 -0.98 12.24
C VAL A 125 -1.61 -0.99 11.48
N ALA A 126 -2.03 -2.17 11.03
CA ALA A 126 -3.24 -2.35 10.22
C ALA A 126 -3.70 -3.80 10.25
N HIS A 127 -5.01 -4.01 10.25
CA HIS A 127 -5.65 -5.33 10.20
C HIS A 127 -5.76 -5.88 8.78
N SER A 128 -5.89 -4.99 7.79
CA SER A 128 -5.94 -5.38 6.39
C SER A 128 -5.12 -4.40 5.56
N ALA A 129 -4.71 -4.86 4.37
CA ALA A 129 -4.14 -3.99 3.36
C ALA A 129 -4.49 -4.47 1.96
N SER A 130 -4.62 -3.54 1.04
CA SER A 130 -4.91 -3.82 -0.36
C SER A 130 -4.27 -2.79 -1.28
N LEU A 131 -4.03 -3.20 -2.53
CA LEU A 131 -3.71 -2.29 -3.61
C LEU A 131 -5.03 -1.95 -4.33
N GLY A 132 -5.34 -0.66 -4.45
CA GLY A 132 -6.52 -0.19 -5.16
C GLY A 132 -6.24 0.16 -6.62
N ASP A 133 -7.30 0.19 -7.44
CA ASP A 133 -7.25 0.61 -8.85
C ASP A 133 -6.91 2.11 -9.01
N ASP A 134 -6.95 2.85 -7.91
CA ASP A 134 -6.53 4.24 -7.79
C ASP A 134 -5.00 4.42 -7.75
N PHE A 135 -4.22 3.34 -7.81
CA PHE A 135 -2.76 3.30 -7.58
C PHE A 135 -2.38 3.78 -6.18
N LEU A 136 -3.22 3.44 -5.19
CA LEU A 136 -2.94 3.66 -3.79
C LEU A 136 -2.73 2.33 -3.07
N PHE A 137 -1.88 2.38 -2.06
CA PHE A 137 -1.81 1.33 -1.05
C PHE A 137 -2.74 1.70 0.09
N TRP A 138 -3.75 0.88 0.31
CA TRP A 138 -4.74 1.08 1.35
C TRP A 138 -4.42 0.17 2.54
N THR A 139 -4.51 0.73 3.74
CA THR A 139 -4.47 -0.03 4.98
C THR A 139 -5.70 0.27 5.82
N GLU A 140 -6.19 -0.69 6.58
CA GLU A 140 -7.34 -0.49 7.45
C GLU A 140 -6.99 -0.81 8.90
N LYS A 141 -7.39 0.07 9.82
CA LYS A 141 -7.26 -0.13 11.26
C LYS A 141 -8.52 0.36 11.95
N GLY A 142 -9.24 -0.55 12.62
CA GLY A 142 -10.45 -0.19 13.37
C GLY A 142 -11.53 0.51 12.53
N GLY A 143 -11.70 0.08 11.26
CA GLY A 143 -12.66 0.65 10.31
C GLY A 143 -12.19 1.92 9.59
N ARG A 144 -11.11 2.58 10.04
CA ARG A 144 -10.50 3.71 9.35
C ARG A 144 -9.54 3.23 8.27
N ARG A 145 -9.70 3.75 7.05
CA ARG A 145 -8.80 3.45 5.93
C ARG A 145 -7.77 4.57 5.77
N THR A 146 -6.53 4.19 5.52
CA THR A 146 -5.43 5.12 5.26
C THR A 146 -4.83 4.80 3.89
N ALA A 147 -4.62 5.85 3.09
CA ALA A 147 -4.00 5.76 1.78
C ALA A 147 -2.53 6.19 1.83
N TYR A 148 -1.68 5.37 1.21
CA TYR A 148 -0.28 5.66 0.97
C TYR A 148 -0.02 5.70 -0.53
N SER A 149 0.91 6.56 -0.95
CA SER A 149 1.28 6.66 -2.35
C SER A 149 2.16 5.49 -2.77
N LEU A 150 1.85 4.90 -3.92
CA LEU A 150 2.74 3.94 -4.56
C LEU A 150 3.99 4.59 -5.18
N ALA A 151 4.02 5.91 -5.33
CA ALA A 151 5.13 6.62 -5.96
C ALA A 151 6.38 6.68 -5.07
N ASN A 152 6.19 6.80 -3.75
CA ASN A 152 7.25 6.98 -2.77
C ASN A 152 6.97 6.36 -1.39
N GLY A 153 5.78 5.80 -1.16
CA GLY A 153 5.39 5.22 0.13
C GLY A 153 4.85 6.24 1.13
N ASP A 154 4.73 7.51 0.77
CA ASP A 154 4.28 8.57 1.68
C ASP A 154 2.81 8.39 2.04
N TRP A 155 2.48 8.74 3.29
CA TRP A 155 1.09 8.91 3.71
C TRP A 155 0.43 10.03 2.91
N LEU A 156 -0.79 9.79 2.41
CA LEU A 156 -1.55 10.80 1.68
C LEU A 156 -2.73 11.33 2.51
N PHE A 157 -3.58 10.43 2.98
CA PHE A 157 -4.78 10.82 3.73
C PHE A 157 -5.39 9.61 4.43
N ASP A 158 -6.19 9.93 5.45
CA ASP A 158 -7.17 9.00 5.97
C ASP A 158 -8.53 9.27 5.31
N ALA A 159 -9.25 8.19 5.03
CA ALA A 159 -10.54 8.22 4.40
C ALA A 159 -11.52 7.35 5.20
N ASP A 160 -12.51 8.01 5.78
CA ASP A 160 -13.67 7.34 6.39
C ASP A 160 -14.80 7.18 5.36
N LEU A 161 -14.66 7.84 4.20
CA LEU A 161 -15.64 7.94 3.15
C LEU A 161 -15.05 7.55 1.79
N PRO A 162 -15.90 7.18 0.81
CA PRO A 162 -15.45 6.88 -0.54
C PRO A 162 -14.67 8.05 -1.17
N LEU A 163 -13.51 7.73 -1.74
CA LEU A 163 -12.64 8.68 -2.41
C LEU A 163 -13.29 9.28 -3.66
N ALA A 164 -13.05 10.58 -3.90
CA ALA A 164 -13.29 11.20 -5.20
C ALA A 164 -11.99 11.30 -5.99
N THR A 165 -11.91 10.57 -7.10
CA THR A 165 -10.76 10.57 -8.01
C THR A 165 -11.13 11.20 -9.34
N PHE A 166 -10.32 12.13 -9.82
CA PHE A 166 -10.54 12.83 -11.08
C PHE A 166 -9.20 13.23 -11.71
N SER A 167 -9.24 13.63 -12.98
CA SER A 167 -8.06 14.12 -13.69
C SER A 167 -8.33 15.49 -14.28
N PHE A 168 -7.30 16.34 -14.29
CA PHE A 168 -7.25 17.51 -15.17
C PHE A 168 -6.75 17.07 -16.56
N GLU A 169 -6.31 18.00 -17.42
CA GLU A 169 -5.69 17.69 -18.72
C GLU A 169 -4.71 16.51 -18.64
N ALA A 170 -4.61 15.78 -19.76
CA ALA A 170 -4.16 14.39 -19.84
C ALA A 170 -3.02 14.08 -18.86
N GLU A 171 -3.35 13.22 -17.88
CA GLU A 171 -2.46 12.59 -16.89
C GLU A 171 -2.28 13.27 -15.53
N THR A 172 -2.87 14.45 -15.30
CA THR A 172 -2.80 15.07 -13.96
C THR A 172 -3.87 14.50 -13.01
N ARG A 173 -3.65 13.27 -12.52
CA ARG A 173 -4.55 12.60 -11.57
C ARG A 173 -4.57 13.30 -10.22
N ARG A 174 -5.77 13.50 -9.68
CA ARG A 174 -6.02 14.16 -8.41
C ARG A 174 -7.06 13.40 -7.60
N MET A 175 -6.92 13.50 -6.29
CA MET A 175 -7.68 12.75 -5.31
C MET A 175 -8.16 13.73 -4.25
N ALA A 176 -9.46 13.68 -3.97
CA ALA A 176 -10.07 14.39 -2.86
C ALA A 176 -10.67 13.37 -1.90
N ALA A 177 -10.15 13.35 -0.68
CA ALA A 177 -10.59 12.48 0.39
C ALA A 177 -11.25 13.28 1.50
N LEU A 178 -12.17 12.62 2.20
CA LEU A 178 -12.85 13.15 3.37
C LEU A 178 -12.70 12.16 4.52
N SER A 179 -12.25 12.67 5.66
CA SER A 179 -12.26 11.96 6.94
C SER A 179 -13.05 12.76 7.96
N GLN A 180 -13.55 12.07 8.97
CA GLN A 180 -14.08 12.70 10.16
C GLN A 180 -12.95 13.44 10.89
N ALA A 181 -13.27 14.59 11.45
CA ALA A 181 -12.30 15.35 12.24
C ALA A 181 -11.88 14.55 13.49
N ASP A 182 -10.57 14.39 13.67
CA ASP A 182 -9.98 13.81 14.89
C ASP A 182 -10.38 14.62 16.13
N GLU A 183 -10.27 14.02 17.31
CA GLU A 183 -10.70 14.61 18.58
C GLU A 183 -10.08 16.01 18.83
N GLU A 184 -8.82 16.20 18.43
CA GLU A 184 -8.14 17.50 18.50
C GLU A 184 -8.90 18.59 17.74
N TYR A 185 -9.36 18.31 16.51
CA TYR A 185 -10.12 19.25 15.70
C TYR A 185 -11.58 19.31 16.13
N ALA A 186 -12.17 18.18 16.53
CA ALA A 186 -13.55 18.10 16.98
C ALA A 186 -13.81 18.96 18.23
N SER A 187 -12.84 19.03 19.15
CA SER A 187 -12.90 19.92 20.33
C SER A 187 -13.01 21.41 19.97
N LYS A 188 -12.61 21.79 18.76
CA LYS A 188 -12.63 23.16 18.22
C LYS A 188 -13.73 23.39 17.19
N GLY A 189 -14.77 22.54 17.18
CA GLY A 189 -15.88 22.61 16.23
C GLY A 189 -15.60 21.98 14.86
N GLY A 190 -14.50 21.24 14.72
CA GLY A 190 -14.15 20.50 13.51
C GLY A 190 -15.12 19.34 13.24
N VAL A 191 -15.60 19.27 12.00
CA VAL A 191 -16.55 18.25 11.56
C VAL A 191 -15.88 17.22 10.65
N ALA A 192 -15.15 17.70 9.64
CA ALA A 192 -14.54 16.86 8.62
C ALA A 192 -13.21 17.44 8.15
N VAL A 193 -12.28 16.59 7.73
CA VAL A 193 -11.00 16.96 7.14
C VAL A 193 -11.02 16.62 5.65
N PHE A 194 -10.93 17.65 4.82
CA PHE A 194 -10.71 17.51 3.38
C PHE A 194 -9.22 17.40 3.12
N THR A 195 -8.82 16.37 2.38
CA THR A 195 -7.46 16.23 1.88
C THR A 195 -7.45 16.18 0.37
N TYR A 196 -6.70 17.08 -0.23
CA TYR A 196 -6.46 17.14 -1.66
C TYR A 196 -5.03 16.68 -1.96
N ALA A 197 -4.90 15.65 -2.79
CA ALA A 197 -3.63 14.98 -3.03
C ALA A 197 -3.39 14.66 -4.52
N ALA A 198 -2.12 14.53 -4.83
CA ALA A 198 -1.61 13.98 -6.09
C ALA A 198 -0.85 12.67 -5.77
N PRO A 199 -0.57 11.83 -6.79
CA PRO A 199 0.40 10.76 -6.61
C PRO A 199 1.71 11.32 -6.04
N GLY A 200 2.18 10.74 -4.94
CA GLY A 200 3.42 11.10 -4.26
C GLY A 200 3.36 12.25 -3.27
N ARG A 201 2.26 13.03 -3.18
CA ARG A 201 2.21 14.15 -2.23
C ARG A 201 0.80 14.65 -1.89
N VAL A 202 0.68 15.20 -0.69
CA VAL A 202 -0.48 16.00 -0.28
C VAL A 202 -0.31 17.43 -0.79
N LEU A 203 -1.33 17.96 -1.45
CA LEU A 203 -1.35 19.34 -1.96
C LEU A 203 -1.96 20.30 -0.95
N LYS A 204 -3.08 19.91 -0.32
CA LYS A 204 -3.78 20.76 0.63
C LYS A 204 -4.56 19.93 1.63
N ARG A 205 -4.63 20.39 2.89
CA ARG A 205 -5.53 19.89 3.91
C ARG A 205 -6.31 21.02 4.53
N MET A 206 -7.57 20.78 4.83
CA MET A 206 -8.41 21.75 5.54
C MET A 206 -9.47 21.04 6.38
N VAL A 207 -9.84 21.68 7.47
CA VAL A 207 -10.95 21.23 8.33
C VAL A 207 -12.16 22.11 8.09
N LEU A 208 -13.32 21.47 7.95
CA LEU A 208 -14.62 22.12 8.03
C LEU A 208 -14.94 22.35 9.50
N VAL A 209 -15.05 23.62 9.90
CA VAL A 209 -15.38 24.04 11.25
C VAL A 209 -16.78 24.64 11.26
N VAL A 210 -17.53 24.31 12.30
CA VAL A 210 -18.88 24.85 12.55
C VAL A 210 -18.86 25.47 13.94
N ASP A 211 -19.31 26.73 14.04
CA ASP A 211 -19.19 27.49 15.28
C ASP A 211 -20.21 27.03 16.35
N ASP A 212 -21.36 26.49 15.93
CA ASP A 212 -22.36 25.90 16.82
C ASP A 212 -22.03 24.43 17.15
N PRO A 213 -21.76 24.08 18.42
CA PRO A 213 -21.39 22.73 18.82
C PRO A 213 -22.50 21.68 18.61
N ILE A 214 -23.78 22.06 18.73
CA ILE A 214 -24.91 21.14 18.51
C ILE A 214 -24.97 20.76 17.03
N ARG A 215 -24.92 21.78 16.16
CA ARG A 215 -24.87 21.59 14.71
C ARG A 215 -23.62 20.82 14.27
N ALA A 216 -22.46 21.10 14.85
CA ALA A 216 -21.24 20.37 14.59
C ALA A 216 -21.35 18.88 14.97
N GLY A 217 -22.02 18.58 16.10
CA GLY A 217 -22.31 17.21 16.52
C GLY A 217 -23.22 16.46 15.55
N MET A 218 -24.32 17.10 15.14
CA MET A 218 -25.25 16.51 14.16
C MET A 218 -24.55 16.21 12.82
N LEU A 219 -23.77 17.15 12.30
CA LEU A 219 -23.09 16.97 11.01
C LEU A 219 -22.08 15.84 11.05
N ARG A 220 -21.30 15.72 12.14
CA ARG A 220 -20.39 14.60 12.35
C ARG A 220 -21.11 13.26 12.34
N ALA A 221 -22.27 13.17 12.99
CA ALA A 221 -23.07 11.94 13.02
C ALA A 221 -23.61 11.56 11.63
N THR A 222 -23.91 12.54 10.78
CA THR A 222 -24.43 12.29 9.42
C THR A 222 -23.35 12.17 8.35
N LEU A 223 -22.09 12.47 8.68
CA LEU A 223 -21.01 12.56 7.70
C LEU A 223 -20.77 11.22 6.98
N SER A 224 -20.88 10.10 7.70
CA SER A 224 -20.76 8.73 7.17
C SER A 224 -21.77 8.39 6.07
N ALA A 225 -22.91 9.07 6.02
CA ALA A 225 -23.93 8.89 4.99
C ALA A 225 -23.72 9.78 3.75
N THR A 226 -22.64 10.57 3.73
CA THR A 226 -22.38 11.58 2.70
C THR A 226 -21.26 11.13 1.77
N ARG A 227 -21.28 11.56 0.51
CA ARG A 227 -20.24 11.22 -0.46
C ARG A 227 -19.71 12.49 -1.15
N LEU A 228 -18.41 12.55 -1.33
CA LEU A 228 -17.79 13.59 -2.17
C LEU A 228 -18.20 13.40 -3.63
N VAL A 229 -18.55 14.51 -4.28
CA VAL A 229 -18.91 14.57 -5.69
C VAL A 229 -18.00 15.56 -6.39
N THR A 230 -17.67 15.31 -7.65
CA THR A 230 -16.84 16.23 -8.45
C THR A 230 -17.49 16.51 -9.79
N TYR A 231 -17.56 17.79 -10.17
CA TYR A 231 -18.13 18.23 -11.44
C TYR A 231 -17.43 19.50 -11.92
N THR A 232 -17.73 19.94 -13.14
CA THR A 232 -17.23 21.20 -13.68
C THR A 232 -18.30 22.28 -13.54
N ASP A 233 -17.92 23.44 -13.02
CA ASP A 233 -18.74 24.63 -12.85
C ASP A 233 -17.96 25.86 -13.33
N GLU A 234 -18.41 26.44 -14.45
CA GLU A 234 -17.80 27.62 -15.07
C GLU A 234 -17.86 28.85 -14.14
N ALA A 235 -18.94 29.02 -13.36
CA ALA A 235 -19.09 30.17 -12.45
C ALA A 235 -18.05 30.12 -11.31
N LEU A 236 -17.69 28.91 -10.90
CA LEU A 236 -16.64 28.66 -9.91
C LEU A 236 -15.25 28.46 -10.53
N GLY A 237 -15.10 28.66 -11.84
CA GLY A 237 -13.83 28.67 -12.54
C GLY A 237 -13.25 27.28 -12.83
N GLY A 238 -14.11 26.28 -13.03
CA GLY A 238 -13.73 24.97 -13.53
C GLY A 238 -14.13 23.83 -12.60
N ARG A 239 -13.20 22.94 -12.26
CA ARG A 239 -13.52 21.74 -11.49
C ARG A 239 -13.85 22.09 -10.03
N VAL A 240 -14.88 21.49 -9.48
CA VAL A 240 -15.34 21.67 -8.10
C VAL A 240 -15.42 20.32 -7.40
N VAL A 241 -14.97 20.28 -6.15
CA VAL A 241 -15.23 19.21 -5.19
C VAL A 241 -16.38 19.66 -4.29
N GLU A 242 -17.45 18.87 -4.25
CA GLU A 242 -18.65 19.14 -3.46
C GLU A 242 -18.85 18.08 -2.37
N LEU A 243 -19.14 18.56 -1.15
CA LEU A 243 -19.67 17.77 -0.06
C LEU A 243 -21.14 18.18 0.17
N PRO A 244 -22.12 17.36 -0.24
CA PRO A 244 -23.53 17.68 -0.10
C PRO A 244 -24.01 17.42 1.33
N LEU A 245 -24.06 18.44 2.18
CA LEU A 245 -24.57 18.31 3.55
C LEU A 245 -26.07 18.65 3.61
N GLY A 246 -26.78 18.08 4.59
CA GLY A 246 -28.20 18.39 4.81
C GLY A 246 -28.49 19.87 5.09
N SER A 247 -27.48 20.64 5.51
CA SER A 247 -27.60 22.09 5.76
C SER A 247 -27.08 22.97 4.61
N GLY A 248 -26.92 22.40 3.42
CA GLY A 248 -26.33 23.06 2.25
C GLY A 248 -24.96 22.47 1.87
N ALA A 249 -24.63 22.52 0.58
CA ALA A 249 -23.40 21.92 0.07
C ALA A 249 -22.18 22.81 0.35
N VAL A 250 -21.06 22.17 0.72
CA VAL A 250 -19.72 22.79 0.71
C VAL A 250 -19.12 22.56 -0.66
N ARG A 251 -18.82 23.63 -1.40
CA ARG A 251 -18.26 23.56 -2.76
C ARG A 251 -16.90 24.22 -2.78
N ILE A 252 -15.89 23.48 -3.21
CA ILE A 252 -14.51 23.93 -3.20
C ILE A 252 -13.95 23.82 -4.63
N PRO A 253 -13.68 24.96 -5.30
CA PRO A 253 -13.00 24.95 -6.58
C PRO A 253 -11.60 24.36 -6.44
N VAL A 254 -11.20 23.56 -7.42
CA VAL A 254 -9.91 22.88 -7.45
C VAL A 254 -9.20 23.14 -8.76
N THR A 255 -7.91 23.37 -8.66
CA THR A 255 -6.98 23.49 -9.79
C THR A 255 -6.03 22.29 -9.76
N PRO A 256 -5.22 22.07 -10.81
CA PRO A 256 -4.20 21.03 -10.77
C PRO A 256 -3.25 21.13 -9.58
N ASN A 257 -3.04 22.30 -8.97
CA ASN A 257 -2.00 22.49 -7.96
C ASN A 257 -2.51 22.91 -6.59
N ASP A 258 -3.76 23.34 -6.48
CA ASP A 258 -4.33 23.82 -5.22
C ASP A 258 -5.84 23.59 -5.14
N MET A 259 -6.33 23.54 -3.91
CA MET A 259 -7.74 23.59 -3.55
C MET A 259 -8.06 24.99 -3.04
N ASP A 260 -8.84 25.76 -3.81
CA ASP A 260 -9.03 27.19 -3.61
C ASP A 260 -10.06 27.49 -2.52
N ILE A 261 -9.55 27.70 -1.30
CA ILE A 261 -10.34 28.05 -0.12
C ILE A 261 -11.00 29.42 -0.28
N ARG A 262 -10.37 30.36 -1.00
CA ARG A 262 -10.85 31.75 -1.09
C ARG A 262 -12.12 31.86 -1.93
N ARG A 263 -12.27 30.95 -2.89
CA ARG A 263 -13.45 30.84 -3.75
C ARG A 263 -14.41 29.73 -3.31
N ALA A 264 -14.15 29.11 -2.16
CA ALA A 264 -15.04 28.08 -1.63
C ALA A 264 -16.38 28.68 -1.20
N VAL A 265 -17.46 27.99 -1.55
CA VAL A 265 -18.81 28.32 -1.09
C VAL A 265 -19.14 27.39 0.06
N VAL A 266 -19.33 27.97 1.25
CA VAL A 266 -19.67 27.25 2.48
C VAL A 266 -21.03 27.72 3.00
N PRO A 267 -21.85 26.82 3.59
CA PRO A 267 -23.09 27.22 4.24
C PRO A 267 -22.86 28.22 5.38
N PRO A 268 -23.86 29.07 5.70
CA PRO A 268 -23.76 30.02 6.81
C PRO A 268 -23.42 29.33 8.13
N GLY A 269 -22.54 29.95 8.94
CA GLY A 269 -22.08 29.40 10.22
C GLY A 269 -21.05 28.26 10.08
N MET A 270 -20.49 28.07 8.89
CA MET A 270 -19.37 27.16 8.64
C MET A 270 -18.19 27.90 8.03
N ARG A 271 -16.98 27.37 8.23
CA ARG A 271 -15.76 27.86 7.60
C ARG A 271 -14.78 26.74 7.32
N LEU A 272 -13.95 26.93 6.31
CA LEU A 272 -12.83 26.05 6.00
C LEU A 272 -11.55 26.65 6.56
N VAL A 273 -10.82 25.87 7.35
CA VAL A 273 -9.55 26.29 7.96
C VAL A 273 -8.43 25.41 7.42
N PRO A 274 -7.39 25.98 6.80
CA PRO A 274 -6.25 25.19 6.34
C PRO A 274 -5.52 24.55 7.53
N ILE A 275 -5.13 23.29 7.38
CA ILE A 275 -4.31 22.57 8.35
C ILE A 275 -2.91 22.42 7.77
N GLN A 276 -1.90 22.57 8.62
CA GLN A 276 -0.51 22.35 8.22
C GLN A 276 -0.33 20.89 7.79
N ILE A 277 0.23 20.71 6.60
CA ILE A 277 0.60 19.38 6.10
C ILE A 277 1.76 18.93 6.99
N TRP A 278 1.61 17.77 7.63
CA TRP A 278 2.71 17.17 8.37
C TRP A 278 3.76 16.78 7.33
N GLY A 279 4.94 17.39 7.43
CA GLY A 279 6.11 17.08 6.62
C GLY A 279 7.09 16.27 7.43
#